data_AF-A0A165S4V6-F1
#
_entry.id   AF-A0A165S4V6-F1
#
_cell.length_a   1.000
_cell.length_b   1.000
_cell.length_c   1.000
_cell.angle_alpha   90.00
_cell.angle_beta   90.00
_cell.angle_gamma   90.00
#
_symmetry.space_group_name_H-M   'P 1'
#
loop_
_entity.id
_entity.type
_entity.pdbx_description
1 polymer ?
#
loop_
_entity_poly.entity_id
_entity_poly.type
_entity_poly.pdbx_seq_one_letter_code
_entity_poly.pdbx_strand_id
1 'polypeptide(L)'
;MLMATQLFARTGLLIRFNLRRDWKKLLIWVVVLTGLFTAIAAKFDGIYGTQMALNEIVKTLKTPAMISLFGAFSAKSPYTTAKVFATEMVVFMAIVMIVMNIMVAVVTTRGDEDDGLLELVRAHAVGRLAPLFAGAAELTALNGLIGFLFALGLTVAKLPGATTPGNWLIGLGLGGLGWAFGMLTLFTCTGND
;
A
#
# COMPACT_ATOMS: atom_id res chain seq x y z
N MET A 1 -31.98 -12.54 9.02
CA MET A 1 -31.08 -11.63 9.78
C MET A 1 -30.23 -12.36 10.82
N LEU A 2 -30.78 -13.32 11.60
CA LEU A 2 -30.05 -14.13 12.59
C LEU A 2 -28.92 -15.04 12.02
N MET A 3 -29.05 -15.49 10.77
CA MET A 3 -28.08 -16.39 10.12
C MET A 3 -26.78 -15.68 9.71
N ALA A 4 -26.86 -14.39 9.34
CA ALA A 4 -25.70 -13.57 8.99
C ALA A 4 -24.85 -13.21 10.22
N THR A 5 -25.48 -13.05 11.39
CA THR A 5 -24.80 -12.74 12.65
C THR A 5 -23.95 -13.93 13.15
N GLN A 6 -24.34 -15.16 12.81
CA GLN A 6 -23.58 -16.38 13.09
C GLN A 6 -22.35 -16.50 12.16
N LEU A 7 -22.44 -16.04 10.91
CA LEU A 7 -21.35 -16.07 9.93
C LEU A 7 -20.20 -15.09 10.22
N PHE A 8 -20.50 -14.01 10.97
CA PHE A 8 -19.53 -12.99 11.42
C PHE A 8 -19.37 -12.96 12.95
N ALA A 9 -19.77 -14.04 13.63
CA ALA A 9 -19.64 -14.12 15.06
C ALA A 9 -18.16 -14.00 15.46
N ARG A 10 -17.86 -13.09 16.39
CA ARG A 10 -16.53 -12.85 16.99
C ARG A 10 -15.43 -12.33 16.05
N THR A 11 -15.75 -11.81 14.86
CA THR A 11 -14.79 -11.17 13.94
C THR A 11 -13.97 -10.06 14.61
N GLY A 12 -14.58 -9.22 15.45
CA GLY A 12 -13.86 -8.15 16.16
C GLY A 12 -12.82 -8.65 17.17
N LEU A 13 -13.02 -9.85 17.73
CA LEU A 13 -12.07 -10.45 18.66
C LEU A 13 -10.86 -11.03 17.91
N LEU A 14 -11.09 -11.62 16.73
CA LEU A 14 -10.04 -12.06 15.80
C LEU A 14 -9.23 -10.89 15.25
N ILE A 15 -9.87 -9.80 14.81
CA ILE A 15 -9.18 -8.59 14.37
C ILE A 15 -8.23 -8.08 15.47
N ARG A 16 -8.71 -8.00 16.71
CA ARG A 16 -7.89 -7.53 17.84
C ARG A 16 -6.76 -8.50 18.21
N PHE A 17 -6.94 -9.79 17.97
CA PHE A 17 -5.93 -10.81 18.20
C PHE A 17 -4.85 -10.75 17.12
N ASN A 18 -5.24 -10.80 15.84
CA ASN A 18 -4.34 -10.72 14.68
C ASN A 18 -3.52 -9.43 14.72
N LEU A 19 -4.18 -8.29 14.98
CA LEU A 19 -3.49 -7.02 15.12
C LEU A 19 -2.49 -7.04 16.29
N ARG A 20 -2.82 -7.67 17.43
CA ARG A 20 -1.87 -7.81 18.55
C ARG A 20 -0.73 -8.80 18.27
N ARG A 21 -0.93 -9.77 17.39
CA ARG A 21 0.11 -10.72 16.97
C ARG A 21 1.08 -10.05 16.02
N ASP A 22 0.56 -9.32 15.03
CA ASP A 22 1.35 -8.85 13.89
C ASP A 22 1.65 -7.34 13.89
N TRP A 23 1.20 -6.56 14.89
CA TRP A 23 1.39 -5.09 14.93
C TRP A 23 2.84 -4.65 14.75
N LYS A 24 3.83 -5.39 15.26
CA LYS A 24 5.25 -5.02 15.12
C LYS A 24 5.68 -5.04 13.65
N LYS A 25 5.32 -6.10 12.92
CA LYS A 25 5.65 -6.24 11.49
C LYS A 25 4.93 -5.17 10.68
N LEU A 26 3.64 -4.95 10.95
CA LEU A 26 2.85 -3.92 10.28
C LEU A 26 3.39 -2.51 10.56
N LEU A 27 3.75 -2.22 11.81
CA LEU A 27 4.31 -0.94 12.19
C LEU A 27 5.67 -0.70 11.52
N ILE A 28 6.52 -1.73 11.42
CA ILE A 28 7.78 -1.64 10.68
C ILE A 28 7.51 -1.29 9.21
N TRP A 29 6.57 -1.98 8.54
CA TRP A 29 6.20 -1.65 7.16
C TRP A 29 5.70 -0.21 7.02
N VAL A 30 4.80 0.22 7.89
CA VAL A 30 4.25 1.59 7.87
C VAL A 30 5.36 2.62 8.03
N VAL A 31 6.22 2.46 9.04
CA VAL A 31 7.29 3.40 9.37
C VAL A 31 8.35 3.44 8.28
N VAL A 32 8.81 2.28 7.80
CA VAL A 32 9.85 2.19 6.78
C VAL A 32 9.36 2.77 5.47
N LEU A 33 8.17 2.39 4.99
CA LEU A 33 7.66 2.87 3.71
C LEU A 33 7.35 4.36 3.75
N THR A 34 6.65 4.82 4.79
CA THR A 34 6.30 6.24 4.93
C THR A 34 7.55 7.09 5.12
N GLY A 35 8.47 6.65 5.98
CA GLY A 35 9.71 7.35 6.26
C GLY A 35 10.59 7.45 5.02
N LEU A 36 10.79 6.33 4.31
CA LEU A 36 11.56 6.29 3.08
C LEU A 36 10.95 7.20 2.02
N PHE A 37 9.64 7.08 1.75
CA PHE A 37 8.97 7.88 0.73
C PHE A 37 9.04 9.37 1.01
N THR A 38 8.78 9.77 2.26
CA THR A 38 8.84 11.17 2.69
C THR A 38 10.26 11.71 2.66
N ALA A 39 11.25 10.93 3.08
CA ALA A 39 12.65 11.33 3.07
C ALA A 39 13.18 11.55 1.65
N ILE A 40 12.83 10.66 0.72
CA ILE A 40 13.17 10.82 -0.70
C ILE A 40 12.50 12.07 -1.25
N ALA A 41 11.20 12.26 -1.02
CA ALA A 41 10.48 13.44 -1.47
C ALA A 41 11.11 14.75 -0.95
N ALA A 42 11.50 14.79 0.32
CA ALA A 42 12.13 15.98 0.92
C ALA A 42 13.53 16.28 0.35
N LYS A 43 14.27 15.26 -0.09
CA LYS A 43 15.61 15.42 -0.70
C LYS A 43 15.59 15.58 -2.21
N PHE A 44 14.48 15.25 -2.86
CA PHE A 44 14.37 15.21 -4.31
C PHE A 44 14.65 16.57 -4.96
N ASP A 45 14.18 17.66 -4.34
CA ASP A 45 14.44 19.02 -4.81
C ASP A 45 15.93 19.41 -4.69
N GLY A 46 16.64 18.90 -3.69
CA GLY A 46 18.09 19.13 -3.58
C GLY A 46 18.89 18.45 -4.69
N ILE A 47 18.36 17.38 -5.29
CA ILE A 47 19.01 16.61 -6.37
C ILE A 47 18.60 17.16 -7.74
N TYR A 48 17.31 17.42 -7.94
CA TYR A 48 16.72 17.81 -9.22
C TYR A 48 16.18 19.24 -9.26
N GLY A 49 16.59 20.11 -8.33
CA GLY A 49 16.07 21.48 -8.24
C GLY A 49 16.52 22.43 -9.37
N THR A 50 17.53 22.03 -10.16
CA THR A 50 17.98 22.83 -11.30
C THR A 50 17.24 22.48 -12.58
N GLN A 51 16.89 23.49 -13.39
CA GLN A 51 16.22 23.27 -14.67
C GLN A 51 17.05 22.40 -15.63
N MET A 52 18.38 22.49 -15.54
CA MET A 52 19.30 21.65 -16.31
C MET A 52 19.17 20.17 -15.91
N ALA A 53 19.18 19.85 -14.62
CA ALA A 53 19.00 18.48 -14.14
C ALA A 53 17.62 17.90 -14.52
N LEU A 54 16.56 18.72 -14.43
CA LEU A 54 15.22 18.34 -14.88
C LEU A 54 15.16 18.06 -16.39
N ASN A 55 15.85 18.86 -17.20
CA ASN A 55 15.85 18.65 -18.64
C ASN A 55 16.60 17.38 -19.02
N GLU A 56 17.70 17.04 -18.35
CA GLU A 56 18.44 15.80 -18.59
C GLU A 56 17.64 14.56 -18.16
N ILE A 57 17.02 14.55 -16.97
CA ILE A 57 16.21 13.41 -16.55
C ILE A 57 14.99 13.20 -17.47
N VAL A 58 14.38 14.29 -17.95
CA VAL A 58 13.27 14.19 -18.90
C VAL A 58 13.69 13.60 -20.25
N LYS A 59 14.91 13.87 -20.74
CA LYS A 59 15.42 13.20 -21.94
C LYS A 59 15.50 11.69 -21.71
N THR A 60 16.01 11.27 -20.56
CA THR A 60 16.08 9.86 -20.17
C THR A 60 14.70 9.23 -20.07
N LEU A 61 13.73 9.90 -19.41
CA LEU A 61 12.35 9.41 -19.27
C LEU A 61 11.62 9.27 -20.61
N LYS A 62 12.05 10.00 -21.65
CA LYS A 62 11.51 9.90 -23.01
C LYS A 62 12.16 8.81 -23.85
N THR A 63 13.16 8.10 -23.35
CA THR A 63 13.74 6.96 -24.08
C THR A 63 12.71 5.81 -24.16
N PRO A 64 12.72 5.00 -25.24
CA PRO A 64 11.75 3.91 -25.41
C PRO A 64 11.73 2.94 -24.21
N ALA A 65 12.91 2.64 -23.64
CA ALA A 65 13.03 1.78 -22.47
C ALA A 65 12.32 2.37 -21.24
N MET A 66 12.49 3.66 -20.97
CA MET A 66 11.85 4.31 -19.83
C MET A 66 10.34 4.50 -20.04
N ILE A 67 9.90 4.76 -21.26
CA ILE A 67 8.47 4.79 -21.60
C ILE A 67 7.83 3.41 -21.37
N SER A 68 8.53 2.32 -21.68
CA SER A 68 8.03 0.97 -21.38
C SER A 68 7.93 0.70 -19.87
N LEU A 69 8.83 1.25 -19.06
CA LEU A 69 8.87 1.00 -17.61
C LEU A 69 7.92 1.90 -16.81
N PHE A 70 7.90 3.19 -17.11
CA PHE A 70 7.15 4.21 -16.36
C PHE A 70 5.92 4.74 -17.09
N GLY A 71 5.71 4.33 -18.33
CA GLY A 71 4.68 4.88 -19.21
C GLY A 71 5.12 6.14 -19.95
N ALA A 72 4.27 6.61 -20.87
CA ALA A 72 4.56 7.80 -21.65
C ALA A 72 4.59 9.05 -20.76
N PHE A 73 5.75 9.70 -20.67
CA PHE A 73 5.90 10.96 -19.93
C PHE A 73 5.21 12.11 -20.68
N SER A 74 3.93 12.33 -20.35
CA SER A 74 3.06 13.31 -21.04
C SER A 74 3.09 14.73 -20.41
N ALA A 75 4.02 14.99 -19.49
CA ALA A 75 4.13 16.29 -18.84
C ALA A 75 4.52 17.38 -19.85
N LYS A 76 3.70 18.44 -19.94
CA LYS A 76 4.03 19.66 -20.69
C LYS A 76 4.95 20.56 -19.86
N SER A 77 5.88 21.21 -20.54
CA SER A 77 6.79 22.23 -19.98
C SER A 77 5.98 23.39 -19.35
N PRO A 78 6.40 23.97 -18.21
CA PRO A 78 7.61 23.67 -17.46
C PRO A 78 7.54 22.35 -16.69
N TYR A 79 8.64 21.60 -16.74
CA TYR A 79 8.84 20.40 -15.94
C TYR A 79 9.07 20.80 -14.49
N THR A 80 8.38 20.13 -13.58
CA THR A 80 8.51 20.36 -12.14
C THR A 80 9.04 19.10 -11.49
N THR A 81 9.79 19.26 -10.40
CA THR A 81 10.33 18.14 -9.61
C THR A 81 9.21 17.20 -9.16
N ALA A 82 8.03 17.74 -8.81
CA ALA A 82 6.85 16.94 -8.48
C ALA A 82 6.38 16.00 -9.60
N LYS A 83 6.43 16.43 -10.87
CA LYS A 83 6.00 15.58 -12.02
C LYS A 83 7.00 14.45 -12.27
N VAL A 84 8.30 14.74 -12.23
CA VAL A 84 9.36 13.73 -12.40
C VAL A 84 9.30 12.72 -11.26
N PHE A 85 9.19 13.21 -10.01
CA PHE A 85 9.01 12.37 -8.83
C PHE A 85 7.81 11.45 -8.96
N ALA A 86 6.65 11.99 -9.38
CA ALA A 86 5.43 11.22 -9.55
C ALA A 86 5.57 10.12 -10.62
N THR A 87 6.30 10.34 -11.70
CA THR A 87 6.50 9.31 -12.73
C THR A 87 7.42 8.19 -12.25
N GLU A 88 8.55 8.53 -11.62
CA GLU A 88 9.54 7.52 -11.24
C GLU A 88 9.14 6.81 -9.94
N MET A 89 8.89 7.57 -8.88
CA MET A 89 8.74 7.03 -7.54
C MET A 89 7.41 6.29 -7.35
N VAL A 90 6.35 6.65 -8.08
CA VAL A 90 5.07 5.94 -7.97
C VAL A 90 5.21 4.49 -8.43
N VAL A 91 5.95 4.21 -9.51
CA VAL A 91 6.13 2.82 -9.97
C VAL A 91 6.93 2.00 -8.97
N PHE A 92 8.03 2.54 -8.45
CA PHE A 92 8.83 1.83 -7.44
C PHE A 92 8.04 1.57 -6.16
N MET A 93 7.35 2.59 -5.66
CA MET A 93 6.52 2.43 -4.46
C MET A 93 5.34 1.51 -4.70
N ALA A 94 4.76 1.49 -5.90
CA ALA A 94 3.70 0.55 -6.26
C ALA A 94 4.17 -0.90 -6.15
N ILE A 95 5.36 -1.22 -6.69
CA ILE A 95 5.93 -2.57 -6.60
C ILE A 95 6.14 -2.97 -5.13
N VAL A 96 6.73 -2.09 -4.32
CA VAL A 96 6.96 -2.37 -2.90
C VAL A 96 5.64 -2.54 -2.13
N MET A 97 4.64 -1.71 -2.43
CA MET A 97 3.29 -1.82 -1.87
C MET A 97 2.63 -3.15 -2.23
N ILE A 98 2.78 -3.62 -3.48
CA ILE A 98 2.27 -4.93 -3.92
C ILE A 98 2.94 -6.05 -3.10
N VAL A 99 4.28 -6.05 -3.03
CA VAL A 99 5.02 -7.10 -2.31
C VAL A 99 4.62 -7.14 -0.83
N MET A 100 4.57 -5.99 -0.16
CA MET A 100 4.15 -5.90 1.23
C MET A 100 2.73 -6.44 1.44
N ASN A 101 1.79 -6.07 0.57
CA ASN A 101 0.41 -6.54 0.66
C ASN A 101 0.25 -8.04 0.43
N ILE A 102 1.00 -8.61 -0.52
CA ILE A 102 1.03 -10.06 -0.75
C ILE A 102 1.55 -10.77 0.52
N MET A 103 2.67 -10.29 1.08
CA MET A 103 3.26 -10.90 2.28
C MET A 103 2.31 -10.84 3.48
N VAL A 104 1.67 -9.69 3.72
CA VAL A 104 0.71 -9.53 4.82
C VAL A 104 -0.50 -10.45 4.60
N ALA A 105 -1.07 -10.46 3.40
CA ALA A 105 -2.22 -11.31 3.07
C ALA A 105 -1.91 -12.81 3.30
N VAL A 106 -0.74 -13.28 2.88
CA VAL A 106 -0.31 -14.68 3.08
C VAL A 106 -0.12 -15.01 4.56
N VAL A 107 0.46 -14.11 5.35
CA VAL A 107 0.64 -14.33 6.80
C VAL A 107 -0.71 -14.36 7.51
N THR A 108 -1.65 -13.48 7.12
CA THR A 108 -3.00 -13.46 7.71
C THR A 108 -3.82 -14.71 7.40
N THR A 109 -3.53 -15.44 6.31
CA THR A 109 -4.24 -16.68 5.95
C THR A 109 -3.56 -17.92 6.50
N ARG A 110 -2.24 -18.06 6.31
CA ARG A 110 -1.49 -19.25 6.76
C ARG A 110 -1.23 -19.28 8.26
N GLY A 111 -1.13 -18.11 8.89
CA GLY A 111 -0.99 -18.02 10.34
C GLY A 111 -2.22 -18.54 11.10
N ASP A 112 -3.37 -18.68 10.43
CA ASP A 112 -4.58 -19.24 11.04
C ASP A 112 -4.63 -20.78 10.91
N GLU A 113 -3.88 -21.36 9.96
CA GLU A 113 -3.69 -22.81 9.80
C GLU A 113 -2.67 -23.36 10.79
N ASP A 114 -1.49 -22.72 10.88
CA ASP A 114 -0.37 -23.17 11.72
C ASP A 114 -0.66 -23.03 13.23
N ASP A 115 -1.47 -22.05 13.64
CA ASP A 115 -1.80 -21.82 15.05
C ASP A 115 -2.92 -22.75 15.59
N GLY A 116 -3.42 -23.70 14.77
CA GLY A 116 -4.53 -24.57 15.16
C GLY A 116 -5.85 -23.82 15.40
N LEU A 117 -5.93 -22.55 14.96
CA LEU A 117 -7.11 -21.70 15.04
C LEU A 117 -8.28 -22.32 14.26
N LEU A 118 -8.01 -23.05 13.17
CA LEU A 118 -9.01 -23.86 12.47
C LEU A 118 -9.64 -24.94 13.36
N GLU A 119 -8.88 -25.58 14.24
CA GLU A 119 -9.41 -26.58 15.18
C GLU A 119 -10.20 -25.93 16.31
N LEU A 120 -9.75 -24.77 16.81
CA LEU A 120 -10.47 -23.96 17.80
C LEU A 120 -11.75 -23.32 17.23
N VAL A 121 -11.77 -22.95 15.95
CA VAL A 121 -12.95 -22.47 15.20
C VAL A 121 -13.92 -23.62 14.89
N ARG A 122 -13.42 -24.85 14.71
CA ARG A 122 -14.29 -26.04 14.67
C ARG A 122 -14.84 -26.40 16.07
N ALA A 123 -14.08 -26.13 17.14
CA ALA A 123 -14.46 -26.45 18.51
C ALA A 123 -15.30 -25.35 19.23
N HIS A 124 -15.34 -24.12 18.70
CA HIS A 124 -16.17 -23.03 19.21
C HIS A 124 -16.81 -22.23 18.07
N ALA A 125 -18.07 -21.82 18.25
CA ALA A 125 -18.91 -21.11 17.28
C ALA A 125 -18.32 -19.78 16.76
N VAL A 126 -17.39 -19.86 15.81
CA VAL A 126 -16.90 -18.73 15.02
C VAL A 126 -17.39 -18.95 13.59
N GLY A 127 -17.95 -17.89 13.00
CA GLY A 127 -18.55 -18.00 11.68
C GLY A 127 -17.50 -18.24 10.60
N ARG A 128 -17.84 -19.06 9.59
CA ARG A 128 -16.94 -19.46 8.49
C ARG A 128 -16.29 -18.28 7.74
N LEU A 129 -16.93 -17.11 7.73
CA LEU A 129 -16.43 -15.92 7.04
C LEU A 129 -15.69 -14.94 7.96
N ALA A 130 -15.67 -15.17 9.27
CA ALA A 130 -15.02 -14.29 10.23
C ALA A 130 -13.51 -14.08 9.98
N PRO A 131 -12.68 -15.11 9.66
CA PRO A 131 -11.25 -14.90 9.41
C PRO A 131 -10.99 -14.11 8.11
N LEU A 132 -11.74 -14.40 7.04
CA LEU A 132 -11.67 -13.65 5.78
C LEU A 132 -11.97 -12.16 6.00
N PHE A 133 -13.04 -11.85 6.74
CA PHE A 133 -13.40 -10.46 7.05
C PHE A 133 -12.39 -9.79 7.97
N ALA A 134 -11.77 -10.53 8.89
CA ALA A 134 -10.74 -9.98 9.76
C ALA A 134 -9.50 -9.56 8.95
N GLY A 135 -8.99 -10.43 8.07
CA GLY A 135 -7.86 -10.12 7.19
C GLY A 135 -8.18 -8.99 6.20
N ALA A 136 -9.38 -8.99 5.62
CA ALA A 136 -9.83 -7.92 4.72
C ALA A 136 -9.88 -6.55 5.44
N ALA A 137 -10.39 -6.51 6.67
CA ALA A 137 -10.43 -5.28 7.47
C ALA A 137 -9.02 -4.78 7.82
N GLU A 138 -8.11 -5.68 8.18
CA GLU A 138 -6.71 -5.36 8.50
C GLU A 138 -5.96 -4.79 7.30
N LEU A 139 -6.05 -5.43 6.12
CA LEU A 139 -5.48 -4.93 4.87
C LEU A 139 -6.07 -3.57 4.49
N THR A 140 -7.37 -3.37 4.69
CA THR A 140 -8.03 -2.09 4.39
C THR A 140 -7.52 -0.98 5.31
N ALA A 141 -7.43 -1.24 6.60
CA ALA A 141 -6.90 -0.27 7.56
C ALA A 141 -5.43 0.05 7.29
N LEU A 142 -4.61 -0.95 6.98
CA LEU A 142 -3.18 -0.79 6.70
C LEU A 142 -2.95 0.08 5.46
N ASN A 143 -3.59 -0.25 4.32
CA ASN A 143 -3.41 0.51 3.09
C ASN A 143 -4.02 1.91 3.18
N GLY A 144 -5.15 2.07 3.89
CA GLY A 144 -5.73 3.38 4.17
C GLY A 144 -4.77 4.26 4.97
N LEU A 145 -4.14 3.70 6.01
CA LEU A 145 -3.15 4.41 6.82
C LEU A 145 -1.90 4.79 6.00
N ILE A 146 -1.31 3.85 5.26
CA ILE A 146 -0.11 4.11 4.45
C ILE A 146 -0.41 5.13 3.36
N GLY A 147 -1.53 5.00 2.64
CA GLY A 147 -1.91 5.94 1.59
C GLY A 147 -2.14 7.36 2.12
N PHE A 148 -2.77 7.48 3.30
CA PHE A 148 -2.92 8.75 4.00
C PHE A 148 -1.56 9.34 4.41
N LEU A 149 -0.67 8.51 4.97
CA LEU A 149 0.65 8.93 5.39
C LEU A 149 1.55 9.34 4.21
N PHE A 150 1.44 8.68 3.05
CA PHE A 150 2.13 9.10 1.82
C PHE A 150 1.64 10.47 1.34
N ALA A 151 0.32 10.71 1.35
CA ALA A 151 -0.24 12.01 0.98
C ALA A 151 0.24 13.12 1.92
N LEU A 152 0.28 12.84 3.23
CA LEU A 152 0.83 13.77 4.21
C LEU A 152 2.35 13.97 4.02
N GLY A 153 3.11 12.92 3.77
CA GLY A 153 4.55 12.97 3.52
C GLY A 153 4.90 13.89 2.36
N LEU A 154 4.17 13.77 1.24
CA LEU A 154 4.34 14.68 0.09
C LEU A 154 3.93 16.12 0.41
N THR A 155 2.90 16.30 1.23
CA THR A 155 2.44 17.63 1.65
C THR A 155 3.47 18.32 2.54
N VAL A 156 4.15 17.57 3.43
CA VAL A 156 5.23 18.08 4.28
C VAL A 156 6.50 18.33 3.45
N ALA A 157 6.80 17.48 2.47
CA ALA A 157 7.96 17.63 1.59
C ALA A 157 7.91 18.88 0.70
N LYS A 158 6.71 19.42 0.42
CA LYS A 158 6.50 20.67 -0.35
C LYS A 158 7.28 20.74 -1.66
N LEU A 159 7.23 19.66 -2.44
CA LEU A 159 7.89 19.59 -3.75
C LEU A 159 7.44 20.75 -4.67
N PRO A 160 8.35 21.43 -5.37
CA PRO A 160 7.99 22.45 -6.35
C PRO A 160 7.04 21.92 -7.42
N GLY A 161 5.91 22.61 -7.59
CA GLY A 161 4.85 22.22 -8.52
C GLY A 161 3.94 21.09 -8.02
N ALA A 162 4.06 20.66 -6.77
CA ALA A 162 3.10 19.77 -6.15
C ALA A 162 1.79 20.52 -5.86
N THR A 163 0.67 19.88 -6.18
CA THR A 163 -0.66 20.37 -5.83
C THR A 163 -1.23 19.48 -4.73
N THR A 164 -2.02 20.05 -3.82
CA THR A 164 -2.67 19.27 -2.77
C THR A 164 -3.46 18.09 -3.36
N PRO A 165 -4.32 18.26 -4.38
CA PRO A 165 -5.01 17.12 -4.99
C PRO A 165 -4.07 16.07 -5.58
N GLY A 166 -2.93 16.47 -6.17
CA GLY A 166 -1.95 15.53 -6.73
C GLY A 166 -1.28 14.67 -5.67
N ASN A 167 -0.93 15.25 -4.52
CA ASN A 167 -0.33 14.52 -3.40
C ASN A 167 -1.28 13.44 -2.85
N TRP A 168 -2.56 13.80 -2.70
CA TRP A 168 -3.59 12.87 -2.28
C TRP A 168 -3.88 11.79 -3.32
N LEU A 169 -3.88 12.15 -4.61
CA LEU A 169 -4.05 11.19 -5.69
C LEU A 169 -2.94 10.14 -5.69
N ILE A 170 -1.68 10.56 -5.51
CA ILE A 170 -0.55 9.62 -5.44
C ILE A 170 -0.65 8.74 -4.19
N GLY A 171 -0.86 9.33 -3.01
CA GLY A 171 -0.93 8.58 -1.76
C GLY A 171 -2.07 7.55 -1.75
N LEU A 172 -3.29 7.98 -2.08
CA LEU A 172 -4.45 7.10 -2.14
C LEU A 172 -4.38 6.13 -3.32
N GLY A 173 -3.79 6.52 -4.45
CA GLY A 173 -3.57 5.64 -5.60
C GLY A 173 -2.64 4.48 -5.27
N LEU A 174 -1.52 4.76 -4.59
CA LEU A 174 -0.61 3.73 -4.10
C LEU A 174 -1.25 2.83 -3.04
N GLY A 175 -2.00 3.42 -2.11
CA GLY A 175 -2.78 2.67 -1.12
C GLY A 175 -3.83 1.76 -1.76
N GLY A 176 -4.59 2.28 -2.73
CA GLY A 176 -5.62 1.52 -3.46
C GLY A 176 -5.04 0.40 -4.31
N LEU A 177 -3.89 0.63 -4.95
CA LEU A 177 -3.18 -0.40 -5.71
C LEU A 177 -2.66 -1.50 -4.80
N GLY A 178 -2.04 -1.16 -3.66
CA GLY A 178 -1.64 -2.14 -2.66
C GLY A 178 -2.83 -2.95 -2.14
N TRP A 179 -3.92 -2.26 -1.79
CA TRP A 179 -5.16 -2.88 -1.34
C TRP A 179 -5.75 -3.87 -2.36
N ALA A 180 -5.78 -3.51 -3.65
CA ALA A 180 -6.30 -4.38 -4.70
C ALA A 180 -5.52 -5.70 -4.80
N PHE A 181 -4.18 -5.63 -4.76
CA PHE A 181 -3.33 -6.82 -4.76
C PHE A 181 -3.42 -7.62 -3.46
N GLY A 182 -3.56 -6.94 -2.31
CA GLY A 182 -3.78 -7.61 -1.02
C GLY A 182 -5.10 -8.40 -1.01
N MET A 183 -6.19 -7.80 -1.51
CA MET A 183 -7.49 -8.45 -1.63
C MET A 183 -7.48 -9.61 -2.62
N LEU A 184 -6.82 -9.44 -3.77
CA LEU A 184 -6.63 -10.51 -4.75
C LEU A 184 -5.93 -11.71 -4.10
N THR A 185 -4.83 -11.45 -3.39
CA THR A 185 -4.04 -12.48 -2.69
C THR A 185 -4.89 -13.20 -1.64
N LEU A 186 -5.60 -12.44 -0.80
CA LEU A 186 -6.48 -12.96 0.23
C LEU A 186 -7.53 -13.92 -0.38
N PHE A 187 -8.17 -13.49 -1.48
CA PHE A 187 -9.16 -14.31 -2.18
C PHE A 187 -8.55 -15.60 -2.73
N THR A 188 -7.39 -15.52 -3.40
CA THR A 188 -6.73 -16.70 -3.98
C THR A 188 -6.29 -17.71 -2.93
N CYS A 189 -5.84 -17.27 -1.76
CA CYS A 189 -5.46 -18.16 -0.68
C CYS A 189 -6.66 -18.90 -0.08
N THR A 190 -7.82 -18.24 0.04
CA THR A 190 -9.03 -18.86 0.62
C THR A 190 -9.85 -19.73 -0.35
N GLY A 191 -9.56 -19.66 -1.66
CA GLY A 191 -10.31 -20.40 -2.68
C GLY A 191 -9.79 -21.82 -2.93
N ASN A 192 -8.74 -22.24 -2.24
CA ASN A 192 -8.07 -23.52 -2.47
C ASN A 192 -8.38 -24.59 -1.39
N ASP A 193 -9.33 -24.29 -0.49
CA ASP A 193 -9.88 -25.18 0.54
C ASP A 193 -11.31 -25.64 0.19
#